data_AF-A0A0K9YL39-F1
#
_entry.id   AF-A0A0K9YL39-F1
#
_cell.length_a   1.000
_cell.length_b   1.000
_cell.length_c   1.000
_cell.angle_alpha   90.00
_cell.angle_beta   90.00
_cell.angle_gamma   90.00
#
_symmetry.space_group_name_H-M   'P 1'
#
loop_
_entity.id
_entity.type
_entity.pdbx_description
1 polymer ?
#
loop_
_entity_poly.entity_id
_entity_poly.type
_entity_poly.pdbx_seq_one_letter_code
_entity_poly.pdbx_strand_id
1 'polypeptide(L)'
;MAIIFRLNKCSYGLAMMSVLICLSDYWGSTLANIVLVRLNPVIDMIIFKEPFTNWMVDAESTKWVESSVFISLQFPAYLIHFGTFLLAGLVIDYFINMFRAKQSVV
;
A
#
# COMPACT_ATOMS: atom_id res chain seq x y z
N MET A 1 15.97 -25.41 -6.52
CA MET A 1 15.64 -24.11 -7.14
C MET A 1 14.11 -23.97 -7.20
N ALA A 2 13.50 -23.71 -6.04
CA ALA A 2 12.05 -23.84 -5.79
C ALA A 2 11.37 -22.46 -5.72
N ILE A 3 11.59 -21.62 -6.73
CA ILE A 3 11.12 -20.22 -6.71
C ILE A 3 9.84 -20.03 -7.56
N ILE A 4 9.37 -21.04 -8.30
CA ILE A 4 8.41 -20.80 -9.40
C ILE A 4 6.93 -21.16 -9.09
N PHE A 5 6.58 -21.94 -8.06
CA PHE A 5 5.28 -22.67 -8.12
C PHE A 5 4.11 -22.20 -7.22
N ARG A 6 3.92 -20.89 -6.96
CA ARG A 6 2.66 -20.42 -6.33
C ARG A 6 2.25 -18.97 -6.66
N LEU A 7 2.43 -18.57 -7.91
CA LEU A 7 1.95 -17.30 -8.49
C LEU A 7 0.40 -17.18 -8.61
N ASN A 8 -0.38 -18.03 -7.93
CA ASN A 8 -1.85 -18.00 -7.90
C ASN A 8 -2.43 -17.19 -6.71
N LYS A 9 -1.66 -16.26 -6.15
CA LYS A 9 -2.12 -15.42 -5.05
C LYS A 9 -1.87 -13.95 -5.39
N CYS A 10 -2.91 -13.26 -5.85
CA CYS A 10 -2.94 -11.81 -6.03
C CYS A 10 -2.43 -11.09 -4.77
N SER A 11 -2.61 -11.67 -3.57
CA SER A 11 -2.03 -11.19 -2.32
C SER A 11 -0.52 -11.05 -2.37
N TYR A 12 0.19 -12.01 -2.96
CA TYR A 12 1.65 -11.98 -3.06
C TYR A 12 2.12 -10.92 -4.06
N GLY A 13 1.45 -10.82 -5.21
CA GLY A 13 1.77 -9.81 -6.22
C GLY A 13 1.59 -8.38 -5.69
N LEU A 14 0.45 -8.11 -5.05
CA LEU A 14 0.17 -6.79 -4.49
C LEU A 14 1.09 -6.43 -3.32
N ALA A 15 1.41 -7.40 -2.45
CA ALA A 15 2.38 -7.20 -1.38
C ALA A 15 3.79 -6.89 -1.91
N MET A 16 4.25 -7.61 -2.93
CA MET A 16 5.56 -7.38 -3.56
C MET A 16 5.63 -6.00 -4.22
N MET A 17 4.58 -5.61 -4.97
CA MET A 17 4.51 -4.28 -5.58
C MET A 17 4.52 -3.18 -4.51
N SER A 18 3.80 -3.39 -3.41
CA SER A 18 3.79 -2.45 -2.29
C SER A 18 5.18 -2.25 -1.67
N VAL A 19 5.95 -3.32 -1.47
CA VAL A 19 7.35 -3.24 -1.00
C VAL A 19 8.24 -2.49 -1.98
N LEU A 20 8.09 -2.73 -3.28
CA LEU A 20 8.87 -2.01 -4.31
C LEU A 20 8.56 -0.52 -4.32
N ILE A 21 7.30 -0.13 -4.14
CA ILE A 21 6.88 1.28 -4.03
C ILE A 21 7.50 1.91 -2.78
N CYS A 22 7.43 1.24 -1.62
CA CYS A 22 8.03 1.73 -0.38
C CYS A 22 9.55 1.91 -0.50
N LEU A 23 10.26 0.95 -1.12
CA LEU A 23 11.70 1.05 -1.37
C LEU A 23 12.06 2.17 -2.35
N SER A 24 11.24 2.37 -3.39
CA SER A 24 11.44 3.46 -4.35
C SER A 24 11.31 4.83 -3.69
N ASP A 25 10.34 4.97 -2.78
CA ASP A 25 10.16 6.18 -1.98
C ASP A 25 11.32 6.40 -1.01
N TYR A 26 11.78 5.33 -0.33
CA TYR A 26 12.95 5.37 0.55
C TYR A 26 14.23 5.83 -0.19
N TRP A 27 14.38 5.50 -1.48
CA TRP A 27 15.46 6.01 -2.32
C TRP A 27 15.27 7.44 -2.83
N GLY A 28 14.22 8.13 -2.38
CA GLY A 28 13.95 9.53 -2.72
C GLY A 28 13.18 9.72 -4.03
N SER A 29 12.51 8.67 -4.54
CA SER A 29 11.64 8.81 -5.70
C SER A 29 10.36 9.57 -5.34
N THR A 30 10.28 10.82 -5.75
CA THR A 30 9.14 11.71 -5.45
C THR A 30 7.82 11.25 -6.05
N LEU A 31 7.87 10.43 -7.12
CA LEU A 31 6.70 9.79 -7.73
C LEU A 31 6.11 8.68 -6.85
N ALA A 32 6.94 7.99 -6.07
CA ALA A 32 6.49 6.91 -5.21
C ALA A 32 5.59 7.43 -4.08
N ASN A 33 5.84 8.65 -3.59
CA ASN A 33 5.03 9.31 -2.58
C ASN A 33 3.57 9.55 -3.06
N ILE A 34 3.39 9.97 -4.32
CA ILE A 34 2.06 10.12 -4.92
C ILE A 34 1.36 8.78 -5.01
N VAL A 35 2.09 7.72 -5.37
CA VAL A 35 1.56 6.35 -5.45
C VAL A 35 1.22 5.81 -4.06
N LEU A 36 2.02 6.12 -3.04
CA LEU A 36 1.81 5.71 -1.65
C LEU A 36 0.55 6.31 -1.05
N VAL A 37 0.35 7.61 -1.25
CA VAL A 37 -0.72 8.38 -0.63
C VAL A 37 -1.99 8.37 -1.48
N ARG A 38 -1.93 8.80 -2.75
CA ARG A 38 -3.15 8.99 -3.57
C ARG A 38 -3.74 7.71 -4.13
N LEU A 39 -2.93 6.69 -4.44
CA LEU A 39 -3.45 5.43 -4.96
C LEU A 39 -3.92 4.47 -3.85
N ASN A 40 -3.71 4.84 -2.59
CA ASN A 40 -4.25 4.12 -1.46
C ASN A 40 -5.37 4.92 -0.78
N PRO A 41 -6.64 4.64 -1.10
CA PRO A 41 -7.76 5.43 -0.60
C PRO A 41 -7.86 5.42 0.93
N VAL A 42 -7.34 4.38 1.60
CA VAL A 42 -7.32 4.31 3.06
C VAL A 42 -6.35 5.35 3.62
N ILE A 43 -5.15 5.45 3.05
CA ILE A 43 -4.14 6.42 3.48
C ILE A 43 -4.59 7.84 3.17
N ASP A 44 -5.10 8.09 1.96
CA ASP A 44 -5.59 9.40 1.54
C ASP A 44 -6.67 9.95 2.50
N MET A 45 -7.55 9.09 3.02
CA MET A 45 -8.59 9.48 3.96
C MET A 45 -8.12 9.77 5.38
N ILE A 46 -7.01 9.17 5.83
CA ILE A 46 -6.57 9.24 7.24
C ILE A 46 -5.31 10.09 7.44
N ILE A 47 -4.52 10.33 6.40
CA ILE A 47 -3.22 11.02 6.51
C ILE A 47 -3.32 12.44 7.07
N PHE A 48 -4.44 13.14 6.82
CA PHE A 48 -4.70 14.49 7.33
C PHE A 48 -5.66 14.53 8.52
N LYS A 49 -5.97 13.37 9.14
CA LYS A 49 -6.81 13.30 10.35
C LYS A 49 -5.95 13.08 11.58
N GLU A 50 -6.15 13.89 12.61
CA GLU A 50 -5.57 13.62 13.92
C GLU A 50 -6.15 12.33 14.54
N PRO A 51 -5.35 11.53 15.26
CA PRO A 51 -3.93 11.72 15.58
C PRO A 51 -2.97 11.18 14.51
N PHE A 52 -3.49 10.58 13.44
CA PHE A 52 -2.71 9.85 12.44
C PHE A 52 -1.72 10.72 11.67
N THR A 53 -2.05 11.99 11.45
CA THR A 53 -1.14 12.95 10.79
C THR A 53 0.23 13.02 11.44
N ASN A 54 0.29 13.11 12.77
CA ASN A 54 1.57 13.22 13.50
C ASN A 54 2.37 11.92 13.49
N TRP A 55 1.72 10.78 13.28
CA TRP A 55 2.37 9.47 13.22
C TRP A 55 2.78 9.07 11.80
N MET A 56 2.11 9.64 10.79
CA MET A 56 2.30 9.26 9.39
C MET A 56 3.10 10.29 8.61
N VAL A 57 3.11 11.55 9.04
CA VAL A 57 3.79 12.65 8.38
C VAL A 57 4.74 13.31 9.35
N ASP A 58 5.95 13.61 8.89
CA ASP A 58 6.87 14.42 9.69
C ASP A 58 6.34 15.87 9.79
N ALA A 59 6.02 16.30 11.01
CA ALA A 59 5.51 17.62 11.30
C ALA A 59 6.47 18.73 10.86
N GLU A 60 7.79 18.49 10.82
CA GLU A 60 8.75 19.48 10.30
C GLU A 60 8.62 19.68 8.78
N SER A 61 8.16 18.65 8.05
CA SER A 61 7.93 18.72 6.60
C SER A 61 6.64 19.47 6.23
N THR A 62 5.68 19.59 7.17
CA THR A 62 4.39 20.26 6.93
C THR A 62 4.49 21.78 6.76
N LYS A 63 5.66 22.40 6.96
CA LYS A 63 5.87 23.82 6.60
C LYS A 63 5.85 24.07 5.08
N TRP A 64 5.87 23.03 4.25
CA TRP A 64 5.87 23.09 2.78
C TRP A 64 4.55 22.59 2.13
N VAL A 65 3.42 22.71 2.84
CA VAL A 65 2.09 22.12 2.53
C VAL A 65 1.43 22.54 1.20
N GLU A 66 2.08 23.33 0.35
CA GLU A 66 1.52 23.66 -0.97
C GLU A 66 1.71 22.57 -2.03
N SER A 67 2.52 21.53 -1.77
CA SER A 67 2.69 20.43 -2.71
C SER A 67 2.79 19.08 -2.01
N SER A 68 1.76 18.24 -2.18
CA SER A 68 1.68 16.83 -1.73
C SER A 68 2.81 15.92 -2.25
N VAL A 69 3.70 16.49 -3.06
CA VAL A 69 4.90 15.89 -3.65
C VAL A 69 6.04 15.78 -2.63
N PHE A 70 6.09 16.67 -1.63
CA PHE A 70 7.21 16.76 -0.66
C PHE A 70 6.85 16.32 0.76
N ILE A 71 5.73 15.63 0.95
CA ILE A 71 5.31 15.14 2.26
C ILE A 71 6.25 14.01 2.69
N SER A 72 7.07 14.22 3.72
CA SER A 72 7.92 13.15 4.23
C SER A 72 7.08 12.19 5.07
N LEU A 73 6.96 10.95 4.60
CA LEU A 73 6.21 9.90 5.27
C LEU A 73 7.07 9.24 6.35
N GLN A 74 6.47 8.99 7.50
CA GLN A 74 7.10 8.22 8.57
C GLN A 74 6.87 6.71 8.37
N PHE A 75 7.67 5.89 9.05
CA PHE A 75 7.59 4.42 9.03
C PHE A 75 6.14 3.85 9.12
N PRO A 76 5.26 4.36 10.00
CA PRO A 76 3.89 3.87 10.10
C PRO A 76 3.07 3.98 8.82
N ALA A 77 3.30 5.00 7.99
CA ALA A 77 2.57 5.16 6.73
C ALA A 77 2.89 4.04 5.73
N TYR A 78 4.16 3.63 5.63
CA TYR A 78 4.58 2.49 4.80
C TYR A 78 3.98 1.18 5.30
N LEU A 79 3.90 1.00 6.63
CA LEU A 79 3.29 -0.19 7.23
C LEU A 79 1.80 -0.29 6.88
N ILE A 80 1.06 0.82 6.96
CA ILE A 80 -0.35 0.89 6.56
C ILE A 80 -0.49 0.61 5.06
N HIS A 81 0.40 1.19 4.24
CA HIS A 81 0.37 0.97 2.79
C HIS A 81 0.55 -0.51 2.44
N PHE A 82 1.56 -1.15 3.04
CA PHE A 82 1.78 -2.58 2.88
C PHE A 82 0.58 -3.41 3.36
N GLY A 83 0.07 -3.11 4.56
CA GLY A 83 -1.06 -3.84 5.15
C GLY A 83 -2.31 -3.79 4.27
N THR A 84 -2.67 -2.61 3.77
CA THR A 84 -3.83 -2.43 2.88
C THR A 84 -3.70 -3.15 1.54
N PHE A 85 -2.52 -3.12 0.91
CA PHE A 85 -2.27 -3.86 -0.34
C PHE A 85 -2.30 -5.38 -0.14
N LEU A 86 -1.72 -5.86 0.97
CA LEU A 86 -1.78 -7.26 1.34
C LEU A 86 -3.24 -7.70 1.58
N LEU A 87 -4.01 -6.93 2.35
CA LEU A 87 -5.42 -7.20 2.60
C LEU A 87 -6.25 -7.17 1.32
N ALA A 88 -6.06 -6.17 0.46
CA ALA A 88 -6.75 -6.09 -0.83
C ALA A 88 -6.48 -7.34 -1.67
N GLY A 89 -5.23 -7.78 -1.75
CA GLY A 89 -4.91 -9.00 -2.48
C GLY A 89 -5.43 -10.29 -1.82
N LEU A 90 -5.49 -10.36 -0.50
CA LEU A 90 -6.15 -11.47 0.22
C LEU A 90 -7.66 -11.52 -0.06
N VAL A 91 -8.31 -10.35 -0.11
CA VAL A 91 -9.73 -10.24 -0.46
C VAL A 91 -9.98 -10.72 -1.89
N ILE A 92 -9.14 -10.29 -2.84
CA ILE A 92 -9.21 -10.76 -4.23
C ILE A 92 -9.04 -12.28 -4.30
N ASP A 93 -8.03 -12.82 -3.63
CA ASP A 93 -7.78 -14.26 -3.58
C ASP A 93 -8.96 -15.03 -2.97
N TYR A 94 -9.58 -14.48 -1.92
CA TYR A 94 -10.76 -15.06 -1.30
C TYR A 94 -11.94 -15.11 -2.29
N PHE A 95 -12.24 -14.01 -2.99
CA PHE A 95 -13.29 -13.98 -4.00
C PHE A 95 -13.03 -14.96 -5.14
N ILE A 96 -11.80 -15.00 -5.68
CA ILE A 96 -11.42 -15.95 -6.75
C ILE A 96 -11.68 -17.40 -6.30
N ASN A 97 -11.25 -17.76 -5.09
CA ASN A 97 -11.45 -19.11 -4.55
C ASN A 97 -12.93 -19.43 -4.35
N MET A 98 -13.71 -18.47 -3.84
CA MET A 98 -15.16 -18.63 -3.67
C MET A 98 -15.89 -18.86 -4.99
N PHE A 99 -15.57 -18.10 -6.05
CA PHE A 99 -16.19 -18.28 -7.36
C PHE A 99 -15.80 -19.60 -8.02
N ARG A 100 -14.53 -20.03 -7.87
CA ARG A 100 -14.06 -21.34 -8.38
C ARG A 100 -14.73 -22.51 -7.67
N ALA A 101 -14.89 -22.43 -6.34
CA ALA A 101 -15.60 -23.46 -5.57
C ALA A 101 -17.08 -23.54 -5.94
N LYS A 102 -17.70 -22.42 -6.32
CA LYS A 102 -19.10 -22.39 -6.77
C LYS A 102 -19.28 -23.00 -8.17
N GLN A 103 -18.27 -22.86 -9.03
CA GLN A 103 -18.28 -23.43 -10.39
C GLN A 103 -18.09 -24.95 -10.43
N SER A 104 -17.54 -25.57 -9.39
CA SER A 104 -17.35 -27.03 -9.33
C SER A 104 -18.55 -27.80 -8.74
N VAL A 105 -19.59 -27.10 -8.30
CA VAL A 105 -20.81 -27.69 -7.69
C VAL A 105 -22.01 -27.62 -8.65
N VAL A 106 -21.83 -26.99 -9.82
CA VAL A 106 -22.80 -26.96 -10.94
C VAL A 106 -22.28 -27.87 -12.04
#